data_AF-A0A0A7GJC0-F1
#
_entry.id   AF-A0A0A7GJC0-F1
#
_cell.length_a   1.000
_cell.length_b   1.000
_cell.length_c   1.000
_cell.angle_alpha   90.00
_cell.angle_beta   90.00
_cell.angle_gamma   90.00
#
_symmetry.space_group_name_H-M   'P 1'
#
loop_
_entity.id
_entity.type
_entity.pdbx_description
1 polymer ?
#
loop_
_entity_poly.entity_id
_entity_poly.type
_entity_poly.pdbx_seq_one_letter_code
_entity_poly.pdbx_strand_id
1 'polypeptide(L)'
;MFGVIFAVYIKAFRIDQFLLLILPHGIFEIPAIIIAGAAGFKIPYEIVRYLAGKKETILTKEDIKEYLTFALISIILIVIAAWIEANVTLKIAEAMLNSTNGFNR
;
A
#
# COMPACT_ATOMS: atom_id res chain seq x y z
N MET A 1 -1.68 -9.58 1.80
CA MET A 1 -2.86 -8.72 1.66
C MET A 1 -4.10 -9.34 0.98
N PHE A 2 -4.24 -9.42 -0.36
CA PHE A 2 -5.54 -9.79 -0.98
C PHE A 2 -6.03 -11.22 -0.71
N GLY A 3 -5.14 -12.19 -0.50
CA GLY A 3 -5.53 -13.60 -0.31
C GLY A 3 -6.33 -13.87 0.97
N VAL A 4 -5.97 -13.23 2.09
CA VAL A 4 -6.66 -13.38 3.38
C VAL A 4 -8.02 -12.69 3.35
N ILE A 5 -8.07 -11.50 2.76
CA ILE A 5 -9.30 -10.74 2.55
C ILE A 5 -10.28 -11.52 1.66
N PHE A 6 -9.78 -12.12 0.58
CA PHE A 6 -10.58 -12.96 -0.32
C PHE A 6 -11.10 -14.23 0.40
N ALA A 7 -10.26 -14.88 1.21
CA ALA A 7 -10.66 -16.06 1.98
C ALA A 7 -11.80 -15.75 2.99
N VAL A 8 -11.75 -14.59 3.66
CA VAL A 8 -12.83 -14.16 4.57
C VAL A 8 -14.09 -13.75 3.80
N TYR A 9 -13.94 -13.07 2.66
CA TYR A 9 -15.08 -12.67 1.82
C TYR A 9 -15.91 -13.88 1.33
N ILE A 10 -15.22 -14.94 0.88
CA ILE A 10 -15.87 -16.20 0.48
C ILE A 10 -16.58 -16.88 1.66
N LYS A 11 -16.11 -16.68 2.90
CA LYS A 11 -16.63 -17.38 4.07
C LYS A 11 -17.74 -16.63 4.82
N ALA A 12 -17.78 -15.30 4.78
CA ALA A 12 -18.56 -14.52 5.74
C ALA A 12 -19.55 -13.48 5.18
N PHE A 13 -19.45 -13.03 3.92
CA PHE A 13 -20.33 -11.98 3.32
C PHE A 13 -20.68 -10.79 4.27
N ARG A 14 -19.71 -10.35 5.07
CA ARG A 14 -19.87 -9.32 6.11
C ARG A 14 -18.93 -8.14 5.89
N ILE A 15 -19.50 -7.00 5.51
CA ILE A 15 -18.79 -5.76 5.15
C ILE A 15 -18.04 -5.16 6.35
N ASP A 16 -18.57 -5.34 7.55
CA ASP A 16 -17.96 -4.85 8.80
C ASP A 16 -16.62 -5.55 9.10
N GLN A 17 -16.53 -6.86 8.89
CA GLN A 17 -15.29 -7.61 9.08
C GLN A 17 -14.25 -7.23 8.02
N PHE A 18 -14.68 -7.00 6.78
CA PHE A 18 -13.84 -6.55 5.68
C PHE A 18 -13.19 -5.19 5.99
N LEU A 19 -13.99 -4.22 6.44
CA LEU A 19 -13.49 -2.90 6.85
C LEU A 19 -12.47 -3.03 7.99
N LEU A 20 -12.75 -3.87 8.99
CA LEU A 20 -11.90 -4.04 10.16
C LEU A 20 -10.55 -4.72 9.84
N LEU A 21 -10.52 -5.58 8.83
CA LEU A 21 -9.30 -6.19 8.32
C LEU A 21 -8.43 -5.20 7.54
N ILE A 22 -9.03 -4.29 6.76
CA ILE A 22 -8.32 -3.37 5.84
C ILE A 22 -7.95 -2.04 6.51
N LEU A 23 -8.84 -1.43 7.29
CA LEU A 23 -8.62 -0.09 7.86
C LEU A 23 -7.28 0.07 8.58
N PRO A 24 -6.84 -0.88 9.43
CA PRO A 24 -5.64 -0.68 10.25
C PRO A 24 -4.37 -0.39 9.43
N HIS A 25 -4.17 -1.12 8.32
CA HIS A 25 -2.99 -0.96 7.47
C HIS A 25 -3.27 -0.09 6.24
N GLY A 26 -4.49 -0.11 5.69
CA GLY A 26 -4.88 0.63 4.50
C GLY A 26 -4.74 2.16 4.64
N ILE A 27 -4.83 2.70 5.86
CA ILE A 27 -4.59 4.14 6.13
C ILE A 27 -3.16 4.56 5.77
N PHE A 28 -2.18 3.65 5.89
CA PHE A 28 -0.78 3.93 5.55
C PHE A 28 -0.47 3.58 4.11
N GLU A 29 -1.06 2.50 3.62
CA GLU A 29 -0.78 1.95 2.32
C GLU A 29 -1.33 2.81 1.17
N ILE A 30 -2.54 3.37 1.32
CA ILE A 30 -3.13 4.23 0.30
C ILE A 30 -2.29 5.50 0.06
N PRO A 31 -1.89 6.28 1.10
CA PRO A 31 -0.95 7.39 0.92
C PRO A 31 0.40 6.93 0.35
N ALA A 32 0.93 5.79 0.81
CA ALA A 32 2.22 5.30 0.33
C ALA A 32 2.20 5.02 -1.17
N ILE A 33 1.16 4.35 -1.68
CA ILE A 33 1.01 4.04 -3.11
C ILE A 33 0.83 5.32 -3.92
N ILE A 34 0.06 6.30 -3.43
CA ILE A 34 -0.11 7.60 -4.11
C ILE A 34 1.23 8.34 -4.21
N ILE A 35 1.99 8.41 -3.12
CA ILE A 35 3.30 9.09 -3.08
C ILE A 35 4.30 8.35 -3.98
N ALA A 36 4.37 7.03 -3.89
CA ALA A 36 5.25 6.21 -4.72
C ALA A 36 4.91 6.35 -6.21
N GLY A 37 3.61 6.35 -6.56
CA GLY A 37 3.14 6.57 -7.91
C GLY A 37 3.51 7.97 -8.42
N ALA A 38 3.26 9.01 -7.62
CA ALA A 38 3.63 10.38 -7.98
C ALA A 38 5.14 10.54 -8.21
N ALA A 39 5.97 9.98 -7.32
CA ALA A 39 7.43 9.99 -7.47
C ALA A 39 7.89 9.16 -8.69
N GLY A 40 7.29 8.00 -8.91
CA GLY A 40 7.64 7.08 -9.99
C GLY A 40 7.26 7.58 -11.39
N PHE A 41 6.13 8.28 -11.55
CA PHE A 41 5.68 8.81 -12.84
C PHE A 41 6.38 10.12 -13.24
N LYS A 42 6.94 10.87 -12.28
CA LYS A 42 7.61 12.15 -12.53
C LYS A 42 8.90 11.98 -13.35
N ILE A 43 9.63 10.87 -13.17
CA ILE A 43 10.84 10.54 -13.93
C ILE A 43 10.56 10.35 -15.44
N PRO A 44 9.68 9.42 -15.87
CA PRO A 44 9.35 9.27 -17.28
C PRO A 44 8.70 10.51 -17.89
N TYR A 45 7.93 11.28 -17.12
CA TYR A 45 7.38 12.55 -17.57
C TYR A 45 8.47 13.56 -17.96
N GLU A 46 9.50 13.72 -17.13
CA GLU A 46 10.63 14.62 -17.43
C GLU A 46 11.49 14.11 -18.59
N ILE A 47 11.65 12.79 -18.74
CA ILE A 47 12.31 12.18 -19.92
C ILE A 47 11.55 12.54 -21.21
N VAL A 48 10.23 12.41 -21.22
CA VAL A 48 9.40 12.77 -22.39
C VAL A 48 9.55 14.25 -22.74
N ARG A 49 9.61 15.14 -21.73
CA ARG A 49 9.80 16.59 -21.95
C ARG A 49 11.17 16.93 -22.51
N TYR A 50 12.22 16.25 -22.03
CA TYR A 50 13.57 16.38 -22.57
C TYR A 50 13.63 15.93 -24.03
N LEU A 51 13.07 14.75 -24.34
CA LEU A 51 13.02 14.23 -25.72
C LEU A 51 12.17 15.11 -26.66
N ALA A 52 11.13 15.77 -26.12
CA ALA A 52 10.33 16.75 -26.87
C ALA A 52 11.04 18.10 -27.09
N GLY A 53 12.31 18.24 -26.69
CA GLY A 53 13.10 19.47 -26.85
C GLY A 53 12.63 20.63 -25.97
N LYS A 54 11.77 20.38 -24.97
CA LYS A 54 11.22 21.41 -24.07
C LYS A 54 12.11 21.68 -22.86
N LYS A 55 13.23 20.96 -22.71
CA LYS A 55 14.19 21.08 -21.60
C LYS A 55 15.59 20.68 -22.06
N GLU A 56 16.60 21.40 -21.59
CA GLU A 56 18.02 21.12 -21.88
C GLU A 56 18.64 20.07 -20.95
N THR A 57 18.01 19.79 -19.80
CA THR A 57 18.46 18.82 -18.80
C THR A 57 17.32 17.92 -18.34
N ILE A 58 17.61 16.62 -18.21
CA ILE A 58 16.62 15.59 -17.87
C ILE A 58 16.16 15.75 -16.42
N LEU A 59 17.10 15.81 -15.47
CA LEU A 59 16.85 15.91 -14.03
C LEU A 59 17.96 16.71 -13.36
N THR A 60 17.61 17.57 -12.40
CA THR A 60 18.60 18.21 -11.51
C THR A 60 18.94 17.29 -10.34
N LYS A 61 20.08 17.52 -9.67
CA LYS A 61 20.45 16.72 -8.48
C LYS A 61 19.46 16.93 -7.35
N GLU A 62 18.91 18.14 -7.25
CA GLU A 62 17.86 18.52 -6.31
C GLU A 62 16.57 17.74 -6.57
N ASP A 63 16.13 17.63 -7.83
CA ASP A 63 14.95 16.85 -8.23
C ASP A 63 15.10 15.36 -7.85
N ILE A 64 16.25 14.76 -8.15
CA ILE A 64 16.52 13.35 -7.83
C ILE A 64 16.48 13.12 -6.32
N LYS A 65 17.03 14.05 -5.53
CA LYS A 65 17.02 13.98 -4.08
C LYS A 65 15.60 14.08 -3.52
N GLU A 66 14.77 14.97 -4.07
CA GLU A 66 13.36 15.08 -3.71
C GLU A 66 12.61 13.76 -4.02
N TYR A 67 12.85 13.16 -5.18
CA TYR A 67 12.17 11.90 -5.57
C TYR A 67 12.60 10.73 -4.70
N LEU A 68 13.90 10.64 -4.40
CA LEU A 68 14.41 9.64 -3.46
C LEU A 68 13.81 9.85 -2.07
N THR A 69 13.60 11.10 -1.65
CA THR A 69 12.96 11.39 -0.35
C THR A 69 11.52 10.92 -0.34
N PHE A 70 10.73 11.22 -1.38
CA PHE A 70 9.34 10.73 -1.48
C PHE A 70 9.26 9.20 -1.59
N ALA A 71 10.16 8.58 -2.37
CA ALA A 71 10.25 7.13 -2.47
C ALA A 71 10.57 6.52 -1.09
N LEU A 72 11.53 7.09 -0.36
CA LEU A 72 11.90 6.61 0.97
C LEU A 72 10.76 6.77 1.99
N ILE A 73 10.04 7.89 1.95
CA ILE A 73 8.83 8.10 2.76
C ILE A 73 7.77 7.02 2.44
N SER A 74 7.53 6.73 1.16
CA SER A 74 6.56 5.71 0.77
C SER A 74 6.96 4.32 1.27
N ILE A 75 8.25 3.96 1.22
CA ILE A 75 8.75 2.68 1.74
C ILE A 75 8.53 2.59 3.24
N ILE A 76 8.82 3.65 4.00
CA ILE A 76 8.60 3.69 5.45
C ILE A 76 7.11 3.47 5.76
N LEU A 77 6.20 4.12 5.03
CA LEU A 77 4.77 3.94 5.21
C LEU A 77 4.32 2.50 4.92
N ILE A 78 4.85 1.87 3.86
CA ILE A 78 4.57 0.46 3.54
C ILE A 78 5.06 -0.46 4.67
N VAL A 79 6.25 -0.22 5.21
CA VAL A 79 6.81 -1.02 6.32
C VAL A 79 5.92 -0.90 7.57
N ILE A 80 5.45 0.31 7.89
CA ILE A 80 4.50 0.53 8.98
C ILE A 80 3.19 -0.23 8.71
N ALA A 81 2.65 -0.15 7.49
CA ALA A 81 1.44 -0.87 7.09
C ALA A 81 1.60 -2.39 7.28
N ALA A 82 2.72 -2.95 6.80
CA ALA A 82 3.03 -4.37 6.92
C ALA A 82 3.19 -4.82 8.38
N TRP A 83 3.82 -3.98 9.22
CA TRP A 83 3.93 -4.26 10.65
C TRP A 83 2.56 -4.27 11.34
N ILE A 84 1.67 -3.34 10.99
CA ILE A 84 0.28 -3.32 11.50
C ILE A 84 -0.48 -4.56 11.03
N GLU A 85 -0.34 -4.96 9.76
CA GLU A 85 -0.99 -6.17 9.22
C GLU A 85 -0.56 -7.41 10.02
N ALA A 86 0.75 -7.56 10.25
CA ALA A 86 1.30 -8.71 10.97
C ALA A 86 0.87 -8.77 12.45
N ASN A 87 0.70 -7.62 13.11
CA ASN A 87 0.36 -7.57 14.53
C ASN A 87 -1.13 -7.54 14.81
N VAL A 88 -1.93 -6.94 13.93
CA VAL A 88 -3.36 -6.67 14.15
C VAL A 88 -4.22 -7.49 13.20
N THR A 89 -4.05 -7.30 11.89
CA THR A 89 -4.92 -7.91 10.87
C THR A 89 -4.83 -9.44 10.88
N LEU A 90 -3.63 -10.03 10.97
CA LEU A 90 -3.46 -11.49 11.03
C LEU A 90 -4.12 -12.10 12.28
N LYS A 91 -3.93 -11.49 13.46
CA LYS A 91 -4.53 -11.99 14.71
C LYS A 91 -6.06 -11.96 14.66
N ILE A 92 -6.63 -10.91 14.09
CA ILE A 92 -8.08 -10.78 13.93
C ILE A 92 -8.60 -11.81 12.92
N ALA A 93 -7.91 -11.99 11.79
CA ALA A 93 -8.26 -12.99 10.80
C ALA A 93 -8.25 -14.42 11.38
N GLU A 94 -7.20 -14.76 12.14
CA GLU A 94 -7.08 -16.06 12.82
C GLU A 94 -8.20 -16.27 13.84
N ALA A 95 -8.51 -15.26 14.66
CA ALA A 95 -9.61 -15.33 15.62
C ALA A 95 -10.97 -15.57 14.94
N MET A 96 -11.23 -14.90 13.81
CA MET A 96 -12.46 -15.06 13.03
C MET A 96 -12.55 -16.45 12.36
N LEU A 97 -11.44 -16.95 11.82
CA LEU A 97 -11.37 -18.28 11.21
C LEU A 97 -11.62 -19.40 12.23
N ASN A 98 -11.01 -19.29 13.42
CA ASN A 98 -11.19 -20.26 14.50
C ASN A 98 -12.62 -20.27 15.05
N SER A 99 -13.25 -19.10 15.20
CA SER A 99 -14.65 -18.98 15.61
C SER A 99 -15.60 -19.69 14.61
N THR A 100 -15.35 -19.53 13.31
CA THR A 100 -16.16 -20.18 12.26
C THR A 100 -15.99 -21.71 12.26
N ASN A 101 -14.79 -22.22 12.52
CA ASN A 101 -14.52 -23.66 12.56
C ASN A 101 -15.07 -24.33 13.83
N GLY A 102 -15.22 -23.59 14.93
CA GLY A 102 -15.82 -24.08 16.17
C GLY A 102 -17.36 -24.24 16.11
N PHE A 103 -18.03 -23.54 15.19
CA PHE A 103 -19.49 -23.65 14.98
C PHE A 103 -19.90 -24.82 14.09
N ASN A 104 -18.94 -25.42 13.37
CA ASN A 104 -19.17 -26.50 12.40
C ASN A 104 -18.81 -27.90 12.97
N ARG A 105 -18.86 -28.04 14.30
CA ARG A 105 -18.74 -29.30 15.05
C ARG A 105 -19.93 -29.48 15.98
#